data_AF-A0A1E3GWH3-F1
#
_entry.id   AF-A0A1E3GWH3-F1
#
_cell.length_a   1.000
_cell.length_b   1.000
_cell.length_c   1.000
_cell.angle_alpha   90.00
_cell.angle_beta   90.00
_cell.angle_gamma   90.00
#
_symmetry.space_group_name_H-M   'P 1'
#
loop_
_entity.id
_entity.type
_entity.pdbx_description
1 polymer ?
#
loop_
_entity_poly.entity_id
_entity_poly.type
_entity_poly.pdbx_seq_one_letter_code
_entity_poly.pdbx_strand_id
1 'polypeptide(L)' 'MIGAEVTELIQGYVVAMNLETTEEELMHTVFPHPTLSEMMHESVLDAYGRAIHV' A
#
# COMPACT_ATOMS: atom_id res chain seq x y z
N MET A 1 -9.20 5.76 1.94
CA MET A 1 -8.09 6.68 2.27
C MET A 1 -8.62 8.10 2.33
N ILE A 2 -8.15 8.92 3.27
CA ILE A 2 -8.45 10.35 3.39
C ILE A 2 -7.12 11.04 3.69
N GLY A 3 -6.73 12.06 2.92
CA GLY A 3 -5.43 12.70 3.05
C GLY A 3 -4.99 13.40 1.77
N ALA A 4 -3.74 13.88 1.75
CA ALA A 4 -3.11 14.41 0.54
C ALA A 4 -2.83 13.28 -0.47
N GLU A 5 -2.94 13.59 -1.76
CA GLU A 5 -2.55 12.70 -2.87
C GLU A 5 -3.22 11.30 -2.85
N VAL A 6 -4.40 11.18 -2.22
CA VAL A 6 -5.11 9.89 -2.11
C VAL A 6 -5.55 9.33 -3.46
N THR A 7 -5.72 10.19 -4.46
CA THR A 7 -6.02 9.81 -5.85
C THR A 7 -4.86 9.06 -6.50
N GLU A 8 -3.64 9.46 -6.18
CA GLU A 8 -2.39 8.86 -6.63
C GLU A 8 -2.16 7.53 -5.90
N LEU A 9 -2.44 7.48 -4.60
CA LEU A 9 -2.34 6.24 -3.82
C LEU A 9 -3.38 5.20 -4.25
N ILE A 10 -4.65 5.59 -4.44
CA ILE A 10 -5.70 4.63 -4.80
C ILE A 10 -5.48 4.03 -6.19
N GLN A 11 -4.84 4.78 -7.10
CA GLN A 11 -4.48 4.29 -8.42
C GLN A 11 -3.56 3.07 -8.36
N GLY A 12 -2.64 3.01 -7.38
CA GLY A 12 -1.80 1.84 -7.15
C GLY A 12 -2.61 0.58 -6.81
N TYR A 13 -3.63 0.70 -5.94
CA TYR A 13 -4.52 -0.42 -5.63
C TYR A 13 -5.41 -0.82 -6.81
N VAL A 14 -5.85 0.14 -7.64
CA VAL A 14 -6.62 -0.18 -8.85
C VAL A 14 -5.79 -1.01 -9.82
N VAL A 15 -4.50 -0.70 -10.00
CA VAL A 15 -3.59 -1.53 -10.81
C VAL A 15 -3.42 -2.92 -10.20
N ALA A 16 -3.18 -3.01 -8.89
CA ALA A 16 -3.04 -4.29 -8.18
C ALA A 16 -4.30 -5.16 -8.32
N MET A 17 -5.50 -4.58 -8.18
CA MET A 17 -6.77 -5.29 -8.36
C MET A 17 -6.95 -5.81 -9.80
N ASN A 18 -6.59 -5.01 -10.81
CA ASN A 18 -6.68 -5.44 -12.21
C ASN A 18 -5.69 -6.56 -12.57
N LEU A 19 -4.58 -6.65 -11.84
CA LEU A 19 -3.59 -7.72 -11.96
C LEU A 19 -3.91 -8.92 -11.07
N GLU A 20 -5.02 -8.89 -10.33
CA GLU A 20 -5.40 -9.92 -9.35
C GLU A 20 -4.28 -10.17 -8.31
N THR A 21 -3.53 -9.11 -7.96
CA THR A 21 -2.44 -9.15 -7.01
C THR A 21 -2.93 -9.53 -5.61
N THR A 22 -2.14 -10.35 -4.93
CA THR A 22 -2.35 -10.81 -3.56
C THR A 22 -1.77 -9.84 -2.54
N GLU A 23 -2.21 -9.96 -1.28
CA GLU A 23 -1.62 -9.23 -0.16
C GLU A 23 -0.12 -9.52 -0.01
N GLU A 24 0.34 -10.73 -0.30
CA GLU A 24 1.72 -11.15 -0.12
C GLU A 24 2.62 -10.40 -1.10
N GLU A 25 2.17 -10.26 -2.34
CA GLU A 25 2.85 -9.47 -3.36
C GLU A 25 2.90 -7.98 -2.98
N LEU A 26 1.84 -7.42 -2.41
CA LEU A 26 1.84 -6.04 -1.90
C LEU A 26 2.76 -5.86 -0.67
N MET A 27 2.83 -6.85 0.22
CA MET A 27 3.75 -6.87 1.36
C MET A 27 5.20 -7.01 0.92
N HIS A 28 5.48 -7.63 -0.22
CA HIS A 28 6.84 -7.85 -0.71
C HIS A 28 7.26 -6.81 -1.77
N THR A 29 6.34 -5.93 -2.18
CA THR A 29 6.63 -4.81 -3.08
C THR A 29 7.44 -3.73 -2.35
N VAL A 30 8.49 -3.24 -3.00
CA VAL A 30 9.36 -2.20 -2.45
C VAL A 30 8.79 -0.82 -2.78
N PHE A 31 8.37 -0.09 -1.74
CA PHE A 31 7.95 1.30 -1.85
C PHE A 31 9.13 2.25 -1.56
N PRO A 32 9.30 3.33 -2.34
CA PRO A 32 10.37 4.30 -2.08
C PRO A 32 10.21 4.99 -0.73
N HIS A 33 11.32 5.22 -0.03
CA HIS A 33 11.38 5.99 1.20
C HIS A 33 12.11 7.34 0.99
N PRO A 34 11.63 8.48 1.53
CA PRO A 34 10.35 8.68 2.22
C PRO A 34 9.23 9.09 1.24
N THR A 35 8.11 8.35 1.18
CA THR A 35 6.96 8.70 0.34
C THR A 35 5.60 8.35 0.96
N LEU A 36 4.53 9.01 0.50
CA LEU A 36 3.17 8.69 0.92
C LEU A 36 2.76 7.25 0.52
N SER A 37 3.41 6.67 -0.48
CA SER A 37 3.13 5.30 -0.92
C SER A 37 3.51 4.24 0.11
N GLU A 38 4.38 4.57 1.07
CA GLU A 38 4.67 3.71 2.24
C GLU A 38 3.40 3.46 3.08
N MET A 39 2.45 4.39 3.13
CA MET A 39 1.17 4.17 3.82
C MET A 39 0.35 3.04 3.17
N MET A 40 0.50 2.81 1.86
CA MET A 40 -0.14 1.68 1.20
C MET A 40 0.45 0.36 1.71
N HIS A 41 1.78 0.29 1.80
CA HIS A 41 2.50 -0.88 2.32
C HIS A 41 2.12 -1.17 3.78
N GLU A 42 2.21 -0.15 4.64
CA GLU A 42 1.88 -0.28 6.06
C GLU A 42 0.41 -0.66 6.27
N SER A 43 -0.53 -0.15 5.45
CA SER A 43 -1.94 -0.55 5.58
C SER A 43 -2.20 -2.03 5.26
N VAL A 44 -1.43 -2.61 4.32
CA VAL A 44 -1.52 -4.05 4.02
C VAL A 44 -0.91 -4.86 5.16
N LEU A 45 0.21 -4.40 5.72
CA LEU A 45 0.80 -5.04 6.89
C LEU A 45 -0.11 -4.96 8.13
N ASP A 46 -0.75 -3.82 8.36
CA ASP A 46 -1.67 -3.57 9.47
C ASP A 46 -2.88 -4.49 9.43
N ALA A 47 -3.45 -4.74 8.25
CA ALA A 47 -4.55 -5.68 8.05
C ALA A 47 -4.23 -7.11 8.55
N TYR A 48 -2.94 -7.45 8.66
CA TYR A 48 -2.45 -8.74 9.16
C TYR A 48 -1.72 -8.63 10.51
N GLY A 49 -1.78 -7.48 11.19
CA GLY A 49 -1.12 -7.26 12.48
C GLY A 49 0.42 -7.26 12.40
N ARG A 50 0.97 -6.90 11.24
CA ARG A 50 2.41 -6.92 10.94
C ARG A 50 2.99 -5.53 10.64
N ALA A 51 2.23 -4.46 10.87
CA ALA A 51 2.69 -3.09 10.62
C ALA A 51 3.97 -2.79 11.42
N ILE A 52 4.87 -2.04 10.79
CA ILE A 52 6.15 -1.65 11.40
C ILE A 52 6.04 -0.23 11.94
N HIS A 53 5.34 0.64 11.21
CA HIS A 53 5.14 2.04 11.58
C HIS A 53 3.64 2.35 11.63
N VAL A 54 3.15 2.71 12.83
CA VAL A 54 1.77 3.12 13.11
C VAL A 54 1.70 4.57 13.59
#